data_AF-A0A662PLJ0-F1
#
_entry.id   AF-A0A662PLJ0-F1
#
_cell.length_a   1.000
_cell.length_b   1.000
_cell.length_c   1.000
_cell.angle_alpha   90.00
_cell.angle_beta   90.00
_cell.angle_gamma   90.00
#
_symmetry.space_group_name_H-M   'P 1'
#
loop_
_entity.id
_entity.type
_entity.pdbx_description
1 polymer ?
#
loop_
_entity_poly.entity_id
_entity_poly.type
_entity_poly.pdbx_seq_one_letter_code
_entity_poly.pdbx_strand_id
1 'polypeptide(L)'
;CAEGQDGFPGIKSWGMNALSVSVRLRKLLEEIVETEKASPDPFKINVRRLLDELSLLLPMIKDEDLELDSEILSRLADVVLRQEEWVRERSTTLLIGQLIALLKLRTMDKIDLTLELLNAWNPIVELEQVTLALLIRSLEYLRDRRLYRLPEASEGEARRLSLKDLVSMQMISNGSLEKALRTVMERIMHAFRRIERIDYYDVVRGKNCFETYLNAYALACLASEGKVSITYDPLEDKYYVVRPGDDQAYYSIIVLLRLNEYAE
;
A
#
# COMPACT_ATOMS: atom_id res chain seq x y z
N CYS A 1 -49.05 -0.21 1.03
CA CYS A 1 -48.63 1.19 1.12
C CYS A 1 -47.12 1.27 0.87
N ALA A 2 -46.74 2.07 -0.12
CA ALA A 2 -45.40 2.55 -0.46
C ALA A 2 -44.34 1.52 -0.90
N GLU A 3 -44.35 1.26 -2.22
CA GLU A 3 -43.11 1.23 -3.03
C GLU A 3 -42.44 2.61 -3.01
N GLY A 4 -41.11 2.65 -3.00
CA GLY A 4 -40.28 3.85 -3.18
C GLY A 4 -38.83 3.40 -3.38
N GLN A 5 -38.39 3.22 -4.63
CA GLN A 5 -37.68 4.22 -5.43
C GLN A 5 -36.23 4.42 -4.98
N ASP A 6 -35.30 3.89 -5.78
CA ASP A 6 -34.14 4.63 -6.29
C ASP A 6 -33.65 3.94 -7.57
N GLY A 7 -34.37 4.23 -8.65
CA GLY A 7 -33.97 3.88 -10.00
C GLY A 7 -32.83 4.78 -10.45
N PHE A 8 -31.78 4.16 -10.99
CA PHE A 8 -30.77 4.80 -11.81
C PHE A 8 -31.41 5.79 -12.81
N PRO A 9 -30.91 7.02 -12.94
CA PRO A 9 -31.44 7.95 -13.92
C PRO A 9 -31.21 7.35 -15.31
N GLY A 10 -32.33 7.20 -16.02
CA GLY A 10 -32.47 6.39 -17.20
C GLY A 10 -31.57 6.79 -18.36
N ILE A 11 -31.27 5.76 -19.15
CA ILE A 11 -30.68 5.73 -20.51
C ILE A 11 -31.54 6.52 -21.55
N LYS A 12 -32.37 7.48 -21.12
CA LYS A 12 -33.47 8.07 -21.92
C LYS A 12 -33.36 9.58 -22.21
N SER A 13 -32.18 10.21 -22.16
CA SER A 13 -32.10 11.66 -22.43
C SER A 13 -31.13 12.15 -23.51
N TRP A 14 -30.49 11.26 -24.27
CA TRP A 14 -29.67 11.70 -25.41
C TRP A 14 -30.22 11.06 -26.68
N GLY A 15 -31.20 11.72 -27.29
CA GLY A 15 -31.60 11.48 -28.68
C GLY A 15 -30.48 11.95 -29.61
N MET A 16 -29.38 11.21 -29.63
CA MET A 16 -28.19 11.50 -30.42
C MET A 16 -28.24 10.69 -31.72
N ASN A 17 -28.28 11.39 -32.85
CA ASN A 17 -28.14 10.78 -34.17
C ASN A 17 -26.67 10.40 -34.43
N ALA A 18 -26.39 9.51 -35.37
CA ALA A 18 -25.02 9.09 -35.71
C ALA A 18 -24.06 10.27 -36.01
N LEU A 19 -24.57 11.34 -36.64
CA LEU A 19 -23.81 12.57 -36.89
C LEU A 19 -23.36 13.28 -35.59
N SER A 20 -24.07 13.12 -34.47
CA SER A 20 -23.67 13.72 -33.19
C SER A 20 -22.62 12.89 -32.44
N VAL A 21 -22.48 11.59 -32.74
CA VAL A 21 -21.47 10.72 -32.12
C VAL A 21 -20.08 11.07 -32.67
N SER A 22 -19.92 11.13 -34.00
CA SER A 22 -18.65 11.52 -34.65
C SER A 22 -18.16 12.91 -34.22
N VAL A 23 -19.09 13.86 -34.03
CA VAL A 23 -18.78 15.21 -33.54
C VAL A 23 -18.33 15.17 -32.08
N ARG A 24 -18.92 14.30 -31.25
CA ARG A 24 -18.54 14.17 -29.84
C ARG A 24 -17.16 13.53 -29.70
N LEU A 25 -16.88 12.47 -30.45
CA LEU A 25 -15.56 11.83 -30.48
C LEU A 25 -14.47 12.83 -30.90
N ARG A 26 -14.71 13.63 -31.96
CA ARG A 26 -13.79 14.71 -32.35
C ARG A 26 -13.54 15.72 -31.23
N LYS A 27 -14.58 16.12 -30.50
CA LYS A 27 -14.44 17.04 -29.38
C LYS A 27 -13.60 16.45 -28.23
N LEU A 28 -13.76 15.15 -27.96
CA LEU A 28 -12.95 14.45 -26.96
C LEU A 28 -11.48 14.35 -27.39
N LEU A 29 -11.24 14.03 -28.67
CA LEU A 29 -9.89 14.00 -29.23
C LEU A 29 -9.22 15.39 -29.16
N GLU A 30 -9.95 16.44 -29.52
CA GLU A 30 -9.45 17.81 -29.45
C GLU A 30 -9.13 18.23 -28.02
N GLU A 31 -9.97 17.88 -27.04
CA GLU A 31 -9.69 18.12 -25.62
C GLU A 31 -8.38 17.45 -25.17
N ILE A 32 -8.15 16.19 -25.55
CA ILE A 32 -6.91 15.46 -25.22
C ILE A 32 -5.70 16.16 -25.86
N VAL A 33 -5.78 16.51 -27.15
CA VAL A 33 -4.66 17.12 -27.87
C VAL A 33 -4.35 18.53 -27.36
N GLU A 34 -5.36 19.34 -27.04
CA GLU A 34 -5.16 20.68 -26.48
C GLU A 34 -4.53 20.61 -25.09
N THR A 35 -4.98 19.69 -24.25
CA THR A 35 -4.44 19.51 -22.90
C THR A 35 -3.01 18.99 -22.91
N GLU A 36 -2.67 18.05 -23.82
CA GLU A 36 -1.29 17.60 -24.05
C GLU A 36 -0.36 18.74 -24.51
N LYS A 37 -0.84 19.65 -25.37
CA LYS A 37 -0.05 20.79 -25.84
C LYS A 37 0.12 21.88 -24.79
N ALA A 38 -0.91 22.12 -23.97
CA ALA A 38 -0.94 23.20 -23.00
C ALA A 38 -0.09 22.91 -21.76
N SER A 39 0.12 21.64 -21.41
CA SER A 39 0.81 21.26 -20.17
C SER A 39 1.63 19.98 -20.33
N PRO A 40 2.89 19.97 -19.86
CA PRO A 40 3.70 18.75 -19.80
C PRO A 40 3.27 17.78 -18.67
N ASP A 41 2.39 18.23 -17.76
CA ASP A 41 1.86 17.39 -16.67
C ASP A 41 0.74 16.46 -17.17
N PRO A 42 0.95 15.12 -17.19
CA PRO A 42 -0.01 14.16 -17.71
C PRO A 42 -1.23 13.96 -16.79
N PHE A 43 -1.21 14.43 -15.54
CA PHE A 43 -2.34 14.33 -14.61
C PHE A 43 -3.44 15.38 -14.83
N LYS A 44 -3.21 16.35 -15.71
CA LYS A 44 -4.25 17.29 -16.14
C LYS A 44 -5.37 16.62 -16.94
N ILE A 45 -5.05 15.48 -17.56
CA ILE A 45 -6.01 14.69 -18.34
C ILE A 45 -6.70 13.70 -17.41
N ASN A 46 -8.01 13.84 -17.27
CA ASN A 46 -8.82 12.90 -16.49
C ASN A 46 -9.21 11.69 -17.35
N VAL A 47 -8.31 10.71 -17.41
CA VAL A 47 -8.48 9.47 -18.19
C VAL A 47 -9.78 8.74 -17.83
N ARG A 48 -10.12 8.65 -16.53
CA ARG A 48 -11.35 7.98 -16.07
C ARG A 48 -12.59 8.64 -16.64
N ARG A 49 -12.70 9.97 -16.56
CA ARG A 49 -13.84 10.71 -17.13
C ARG A 49 -13.98 10.46 -18.63
N LEU A 50 -12.87 10.45 -19.36
CA LEU A 50 -12.85 10.25 -20.82
C LEU A 50 -13.23 8.81 -21.20
N LEU A 51 -12.74 7.80 -20.47
CA LEU A 51 -13.12 6.41 -20.68
C LEU A 51 -14.60 6.15 -20.32
N ASP A 52 -15.09 6.73 -19.22
CA ASP A 52 -16.51 6.63 -18.85
C ASP A 52 -17.38 7.24 -19.97
N GLU A 53 -16.95 8.36 -20.55
CA GLU A 53 -17.67 8.99 -21.64
C GLU A 53 -17.62 8.20 -22.97
N LEU A 54 -16.46 7.63 -23.32
CA LEU A 54 -16.33 6.72 -24.47
C LEU A 54 -17.20 5.47 -24.30
N SER A 55 -17.27 4.91 -23.09
CA SER A 55 -18.08 3.73 -22.81
C SER A 55 -19.57 3.97 -23.06
N LEU A 56 -20.05 5.20 -22.85
CA LEU A 56 -21.43 5.61 -23.14
C LEU A 56 -21.69 5.77 -24.63
N LEU A 57 -20.67 6.15 -25.41
CA LEU A 57 -20.78 6.32 -26.87
C LEU A 57 -20.65 4.99 -27.61
N LEU A 58 -19.92 4.03 -27.04
CA LEU A 58 -19.61 2.72 -27.65
C LEU A 58 -20.81 1.99 -28.27
N PRO A 59 -21.99 1.90 -27.62
CA PRO A 59 -23.16 1.22 -28.21
C PRO A 59 -23.73 1.91 -29.47
N MET A 60 -23.37 3.17 -29.71
CA MET A 60 -23.86 4.01 -30.81
C MET A 60 -22.81 4.26 -31.91
N ILE A 61 -21.61 3.71 -31.75
CA ILE A 61 -20.51 3.83 -32.73
C ILE A 61 -20.84 3.03 -33.99
N LYS A 62 -20.49 3.60 -35.15
CA LYS A 62 -20.55 2.94 -36.45
C LYS A 62 -19.14 2.62 -36.94
N ASP A 63 -19.04 1.78 -37.97
CA ASP A 63 -17.76 1.40 -38.57
C ASP A 63 -16.90 2.61 -38.99
N GLU A 64 -17.53 3.68 -39.47
CA GLU A 64 -16.86 4.93 -39.87
C GLU A 64 -16.24 5.69 -38.69
N ASP A 65 -16.73 5.49 -37.47
CA ASP A 65 -16.28 6.17 -36.26
C ASP A 65 -15.19 5.37 -35.51
N LEU A 66 -14.94 4.11 -35.89
CA LEU A 66 -13.97 3.22 -35.23
C LEU A 66 -12.53 3.75 -35.31
N GLU A 67 -12.17 4.42 -36.41
CA GLU A 67 -10.84 5.01 -36.56
C GLU A 67 -10.61 6.09 -35.47
N LEU A 68 -11.58 6.98 -35.27
CA LEU A 68 -11.53 8.03 -34.26
C LEU A 68 -11.53 7.46 -32.84
N ASP A 69 -12.34 6.45 -32.57
CA ASP A 69 -12.36 5.77 -31.26
C ASP A 69 -11.00 5.12 -30.95
N SER A 70 -10.42 4.42 -31.93
CA SER A 70 -9.11 3.77 -31.79
C SER A 70 -7.99 4.79 -31.56
N GLU A 71 -8.04 5.95 -32.20
CA GLU A 71 -7.08 7.03 -31.97
C GLU A 71 -7.20 7.57 -30.54
N ILE A 72 -8.42 7.81 -30.06
CA ILE A 72 -8.65 8.31 -28.70
C ILE A 72 -8.14 7.29 -27.68
N LEU A 73 -8.43 5.99 -27.85
CA LEU A 73 -7.95 4.94 -26.95
C LEU A 73 -6.42 4.85 -26.94
N SER A 74 -5.77 4.93 -28.10
CA SER A 74 -4.30 4.94 -28.20
C SER A 74 -3.70 6.12 -27.42
N ARG A 75 -4.26 7.32 -27.59
CA ARG A 75 -3.78 8.51 -26.86
C ARG A 75 -4.00 8.41 -25.36
N LEU A 76 -5.15 7.87 -24.93
CA LEU A 76 -5.40 7.64 -23.51
C LEU A 76 -4.40 6.63 -22.92
N ALA A 77 -4.02 5.59 -23.67
CA ALA A 77 -2.98 4.66 -23.25
C ALA A 77 -1.61 5.37 -23.11
N ASP A 78 -1.25 6.23 -24.05
CA ASP A 78 -0.02 7.04 -23.97
C ASP A 78 -0.01 7.97 -22.75
N VAL A 79 -1.15 8.59 -22.44
CA VAL A 79 -1.29 9.43 -21.24
C VAL A 79 -1.09 8.61 -19.96
N VAL A 80 -1.68 7.41 -19.87
CA VAL A 80 -1.50 6.52 -18.72
C VAL A 80 -0.03 6.11 -18.55
N LEU A 81 0.66 5.77 -19.65
CA LEU A 81 2.09 5.47 -19.62
C LEU A 81 2.91 6.65 -19.09
N ARG A 82 2.64 7.88 -19.57
CA ARG A 82 3.31 9.08 -19.06
C ARG A 82 3.00 9.34 -17.58
N GLN A 83 1.78 9.08 -17.12
CA GLN A 83 1.43 9.19 -15.69
C GLN A 83 2.23 8.18 -14.86
N GLU A 84 2.39 6.95 -15.33
CA GLU A 84 3.20 5.93 -14.67
C GLU A 84 4.68 6.34 -14.60
N GLU A 85 5.26 6.74 -15.72
CA GLU A 85 6.66 7.20 -15.80
C GLU A 85 6.90 8.38 -14.87
N TRP A 86 6.00 9.37 -14.87
CA TRP A 86 6.09 10.53 -14.01
C TRP A 86 6.09 10.15 -12.52
N VAL A 87 5.21 9.21 -12.11
CA VAL A 87 5.18 8.71 -10.72
C VAL A 87 6.44 7.91 -10.39
N ARG A 88 6.91 7.09 -11.33
CA ARG A 88 8.13 6.29 -11.18
C ARG A 88 9.34 7.19 -10.97
N GLU A 89 9.57 8.19 -11.83
CA GLU A 89 10.67 9.14 -11.70
C GLU A 89 10.61 9.92 -10.38
N ARG A 90 9.41 10.37 -9.98
CA ARG A 90 9.23 11.11 -8.73
C ARG A 90 9.54 10.23 -7.51
N SER A 91 9.09 8.98 -7.53
CA SER A 91 9.32 8.02 -6.45
C SER A 91 10.79 7.58 -6.35
N THR A 92 11.47 7.34 -7.48
CA THR A 92 12.91 7.05 -7.48
C THR A 92 13.72 8.25 -6.98
N THR A 93 13.35 9.47 -7.38
CA THR A 93 14.01 10.69 -6.90
C THR A 93 13.84 10.89 -5.40
N LEU A 94 12.66 10.60 -4.86
CA LEU A 94 12.40 10.65 -3.41
C LEU A 94 13.27 9.65 -2.65
N LEU A 95 13.38 8.42 -3.15
CA LEU A 95 14.13 7.36 -2.49
C LEU A 95 15.64 7.61 -2.53
N ILE A 96 16.15 8.03 -3.69
CA ILE A 96 17.56 8.41 -3.88
C ILE A 96 17.88 9.67 -3.08
N GLY A 97 16.98 10.67 -3.09
CA GLY A 97 17.14 11.91 -2.34
C GLY A 97 17.25 11.68 -0.84
N GLN A 98 16.46 10.75 -0.28
CA GLN A 98 16.55 10.37 1.13
C GLN A 98 17.89 9.69 1.47
N LEU A 99 18.38 8.79 0.62
CA LEU A 99 19.69 8.15 0.79
C LEU A 99 20.84 9.18 0.76
N ILE A 100 20.82 10.09 -0.21
CA ILE A 100 21.82 11.16 -0.33
C ILE A 100 21.77 12.09 0.89
N ALA A 101 20.57 12.44 1.37
CA ALA A 101 20.40 13.25 2.57
C ALA A 101 20.99 12.54 3.81
N LEU A 102 20.74 11.25 3.99
CA LEU A 102 21.30 10.46 5.08
C LEU A 102 22.83 10.38 5.02
N LEU A 103 23.40 10.21 3.84
CA LEU A 103 24.85 10.23 3.65
C LEU A 103 25.44 11.59 4.02
N LYS A 104 24.83 12.68 3.54
CA LYS A 104 25.24 14.05 3.84
C LYS A 104 25.21 14.32 5.35
N LEU A 105 24.15 13.89 6.04
CA LEU A 105 24.00 14.00 7.49
C LEU A 105 25.07 13.20 8.25
N ARG A 106 25.49 12.03 7.74
CA ARG A 106 26.57 11.24 8.36
C ARG A 106 27.96 11.85 8.17
N THR A 107 28.17 12.58 7.08
CA THR A 107 29.48 13.18 6.74
C THR A 107 29.68 14.60 7.27
N MET A 108 28.60 15.28 7.70
CA MET A 108 28.66 16.64 8.21
C MET A 108 29.24 16.70 9.63
N ASP A 109 30.03 17.75 9.90
CA ASP A 109 30.44 18.06 11.27
C ASP A 109 29.26 18.65 12.08
N LYS A 110 29.35 18.60 13.41
CA LYS A 110 28.31 19.10 14.33
C LYS A 110 27.93 20.56 14.06
N ILE A 111 28.91 21.38 13.66
CA ILE A 111 28.69 22.80 13.36
C ILE A 111 27.84 22.94 12.09
N ASP A 112 28.20 22.22 11.02
CA ASP A 112 27.46 22.26 9.74
C ASP A 112 26.04 21.71 9.88
N LEU A 113 25.87 20.63 10.65
CA LEU A 113 24.56 20.08 11.01
C LEU A 113 23.68 21.10 11.73
N THR A 114 24.27 21.84 12.68
CA THR A 114 23.54 22.86 13.44
C THR A 114 23.13 24.03 12.56
N LEU A 115 24.02 24.49 11.67
CA LEU A 115 23.72 25.56 10.72
C LEU A 115 22.63 25.17 9.73
N GLU A 116 22.68 23.95 9.20
CA GLU A 116 21.67 23.47 8.26
C GLU A 116 20.33 23.23 8.93
N LEU A 117 20.32 22.76 10.18
CA LEU A 117 19.11 22.67 10.99
C LEU A 117 18.52 24.06 11.25
N LEU A 118 19.36 25.06 11.54
CA LEU A 118 18.94 26.45 11.74
C LEU A 118 18.32 27.05 10.47
N ASN A 119 18.90 26.76 9.30
CA ASN A 119 18.39 27.17 7.99
C ASN A 119 17.05 26.49 7.65
N ALA A 120 16.90 25.21 8.01
CA ALA A 120 15.68 24.44 7.78
C ALA A 120 14.64 24.61 8.89
N TRP A 121 14.98 25.30 9.97
CA TRP A 121 14.10 25.56 11.10
C TRP A 121 13.00 26.52 10.65
N ASN A 122 11.87 25.96 10.23
CA ASN A 122 10.61 26.67 10.14
C ASN A 122 9.90 26.51 11.49
N PRO A 123 10.07 27.45 12.44
CA PRO A 123 9.33 27.39 13.68
C PRO A 123 7.85 27.41 13.31
N ILE A 124 7.06 26.51 13.89
CA ILE A 124 5.61 26.55 13.76
C ILE A 124 5.15 27.78 14.54
N VAL A 125 5.08 28.93 13.86
CA VAL A 125 4.64 30.21 14.43
C VAL A 125 3.13 30.17 14.69
N GLU A 126 2.41 29.29 14.00
CA GLU A 126 0.96 29.15 14.10
C GLU A 126 0.56 27.68 13.93
N LEU A 127 -0.13 27.13 14.94
CA LEU A 127 -1.01 25.99 14.71
C LEU A 127 -2.28 26.56 14.10
N GLU A 128 -2.59 26.24 12.84
CA GLU A 128 -3.94 26.42 12.31
C GLU A 128 -4.90 25.73 13.29
N GLN A 129 -5.60 26.53 14.10
CA GLN A 129 -6.59 26.00 15.00
C GLN A 129 -7.61 25.27 14.15
N VAL A 130 -7.96 24.04 14.55
CA VAL A 130 -9.05 23.32 13.95
C VAL A 130 -10.30 24.19 14.10
N THR A 131 -10.70 24.87 13.02
CA THR A 131 -11.87 25.75 13.06
C THR A 131 -13.13 24.91 13.09
N LEU A 132 -14.18 25.42 13.71
CA LEU A 132 -15.49 24.77 13.71
C LEU A 132 -15.98 24.48 12.28
N ALA A 133 -15.66 25.36 11.33
CA ALA A 133 -15.96 25.16 9.91
C ALA A 133 -15.24 23.93 9.33
N LEU A 134 -13.96 23.72 9.68
CA LEU A 134 -13.22 22.53 9.26
C LEU A 134 -13.78 21.25 9.89
N LEU A 135 -14.20 21.30 11.16
CA LEU A 135 -14.86 20.18 11.83
C LEU A 135 -16.19 19.82 11.17
N ILE A 136 -17.02 20.81 10.88
CA ILE A 136 -18.30 20.61 10.18
C ILE A 136 -18.04 20.00 8.80
N ARG A 137 -17.08 20.55 8.04
CA ARG A 137 -16.72 20.02 6.72
C ARG A 137 -16.18 18.59 6.78
N SER A 138 -15.43 18.24 7.83
CA SER A 138 -14.96 16.88 8.06
C SER A 138 -16.08 15.91 8.40
N LEU A 139 -17.08 16.36 9.17
CA LEU A 139 -18.29 15.61 9.48
C LEU A 139 -19.16 15.41 8.23
N GLU A 140 -19.33 16.44 7.41
CA GLU A 140 -20.02 16.36 6.13
C GLU A 140 -19.32 15.38 5.19
N TYR A 141 -17.99 15.48 5.07
CA TYR A 141 -17.19 14.53 4.30
C TYR A 141 -17.36 13.09 4.78
N LEU A 142 -17.32 12.84 6.09
CA LEU A 142 -17.52 11.51 6.67
C LEU A 142 -18.94 11.00 6.46
N ARG A 143 -19.95 11.87 6.57
CA ARG A 143 -21.35 11.55 6.33
C ARG A 143 -21.60 11.16 4.88
N ASP A 144 -21.01 11.90 3.95
CA ASP A 144 -21.24 11.71 2.51
C ASP A 144 -20.38 10.57 1.94
N ARG A 145 -19.37 10.11 2.68
CA ARG A 145 -18.62 8.89 2.36
C ARG A 145 -19.55 7.69 2.59
N ARG A 146 -19.96 7.02 1.51
CA ARG A 146 -20.52 5.66 1.61
C ARG A 146 -19.49 4.79 2.33
N LEU A 147 -19.80 4.38 3.56
CA LEU A 147 -19.01 3.37 4.27
C LEU A 147 -18.90 2.18 3.32
N TYR A 148 -17.66 1.79 3.01
CA TYR A 148 -17.39 0.54 2.31
C TYR A 148 -17.97 -0.55 3.19
N ARG A 149 -19.18 -1.01 2.85
CA ARG A 149 -19.84 -2.08 3.57
C ARG A 149 -19.09 -3.33 3.12
N LEU A 150 -18.12 -3.76 3.92
CA LEU A 150 -17.61 -5.12 3.83
C LEU A 150 -18.85 -6.05 3.81
N PRO A 151 -18.85 -7.13 3.03
CA PRO A 151 -19.93 -8.12 3.10
C PRO A 151 -20.22 -8.38 4.58
N GLU A 152 -21.50 -8.39 4.96
CA GLU A 152 -21.88 -8.67 6.35
C GLU A 152 -21.18 -9.95 6.77
N ALA A 153 -20.10 -9.79 7.55
CA ALA A 153 -19.50 -10.90 8.23
C ALA A 153 -20.63 -11.39 9.13
N SER A 154 -21.16 -12.57 8.82
CA SER A 154 -22.15 -13.28 9.63
C SER A 154 -21.80 -13.03 11.10
N GLU A 155 -22.77 -12.55 11.90
CA GLU A 155 -22.66 -12.12 13.30
C GLU A 155 -21.81 -13.05 14.19
N GLY A 156 -20.50 -13.02 13.96
CA GLY A 156 -19.48 -13.63 14.77
C GLY A 156 -18.79 -12.44 15.37
N GLU A 157 -18.99 -12.25 16.68
CA GLU A 157 -18.23 -11.29 17.46
C GLU A 157 -16.77 -11.36 17.02
N ALA A 158 -16.17 -10.21 16.68
CA ALA A 158 -14.73 -10.11 16.43
C ALA A 158 -14.00 -10.44 17.74
N ARG A 159 -13.89 -11.73 18.01
CA ARG A 159 -13.37 -12.28 19.25
C ARG A 159 -11.85 -12.33 19.11
N ARG A 160 -11.15 -11.75 20.07
CA ARG A 160 -9.71 -12.01 20.21
C ARG A 160 -9.55 -13.51 20.43
N LEU A 161 -9.01 -14.20 19.43
CA LEU A 161 -8.74 -15.63 19.50
C LEU A 161 -7.67 -15.86 20.57
N SER A 162 -8.04 -16.51 21.67
CA SER A 162 -7.08 -16.98 22.65
C SER A 162 -6.39 -18.26 22.14
N LEU A 163 -5.24 -18.62 22.72
CA LEU A 163 -4.59 -19.90 22.42
C LEU A 163 -5.53 -21.10 22.59
N LYS A 164 -6.48 -21.03 23.53
CA LYS A 164 -7.49 -22.08 23.73
C LYS A 164 -8.49 -22.15 22.58
N ASP A 165 -8.83 -21.02 21.98
CA ASP A 165 -9.74 -20.95 20.82
C ASP A 165 -9.07 -21.46 19.54
N LEU A 166 -7.76 -21.20 19.37
CA LEU A 166 -6.99 -21.75 18.26
C LEU A 166 -6.83 -23.28 18.35
N VAL A 167 -6.79 -23.81 19.58
CA VAL A 167 -6.75 -25.26 19.79
C VAL A 167 -8.12 -25.90 19.58
N SER A 168 -9.21 -25.26 20.00
CA SER A 168 -10.57 -25.76 19.76
C SER A 168 -10.92 -25.75 18.28
N MET A 169 -10.38 -24.79 17.51
CA MET A 169 -10.46 -24.75 16.05
C MET A 169 -9.50 -25.74 15.35
N GLN A 170 -8.81 -26.62 16.09
CA GLN A 170 -7.80 -27.57 15.60
C GLN A 170 -6.63 -26.93 14.83
N MET A 171 -6.46 -25.61 14.88
CA MET A 171 -5.39 -24.90 14.18
C MET A 171 -4.04 -25.07 14.90
N ILE A 172 -4.06 -25.37 16.20
CA ILE A 172 -2.87 -25.60 17.02
C ILE A 172 -3.16 -26.80 17.94
N SER A 173 -2.25 -27.78 18.03
CA SER A 173 -2.34 -28.80 19.10
C SER A 173 -1.85 -28.20 20.41
N ASN A 174 -2.50 -28.49 21.55
CA ASN A 174 -2.27 -27.89 22.88
C ASN A 174 -0.78 -27.83 23.35
N GLY A 175 0.16 -28.52 22.70
CA GLY A 175 1.60 -28.47 23.00
C GLY A 175 2.50 -28.07 21.83
N SER A 176 1.97 -27.76 20.64
CA SER A 176 2.80 -27.48 19.46
C SER A 176 3.59 -26.18 19.60
N LEU A 177 2.95 -25.10 20.11
CA LEU A 177 3.63 -23.81 20.26
C LEU A 177 4.70 -23.84 21.36
N GLU A 178 4.41 -24.43 22.52
CA GLU A 178 5.40 -24.56 23.59
C GLU A 178 6.59 -25.41 23.16
N LYS A 179 6.33 -26.49 22.40
CA LYS A 179 7.37 -27.31 21.80
C LYS A 179 8.18 -26.51 20.77
N ALA A 180 7.54 -25.69 19.95
CA ALA A 180 8.22 -24.83 18.99
C ALA A 180 9.09 -23.77 19.70
N LEU A 181 8.58 -23.11 20.74
CA LEU A 181 9.34 -22.16 21.57
C LEU A 181 10.59 -22.81 22.16
N ARG A 182 10.46 -24.01 22.75
CA ARG A 182 11.62 -24.76 23.28
C ARG A 182 12.61 -25.15 22.18
N THR A 183 12.10 -25.68 21.07
CA THR A 183 12.93 -26.16 19.95
C THR A 183 13.72 -25.01 19.32
N VAL A 184 13.05 -23.88 19.05
CA VAL A 184 13.68 -22.68 18.49
C VAL A 184 14.68 -22.10 19.48
N MET A 185 14.35 -22.03 20.77
CA MET A 185 15.28 -21.58 21.80
C MET A 185 16.55 -22.45 21.86
N GLU A 186 16.40 -23.78 21.89
CA GLU A 186 17.54 -24.70 21.89
C GLU A 186 18.41 -24.54 20.64
N ARG A 187 17.79 -24.43 19.46
CA ARG A 187 18.50 -24.18 18.19
C ARG A 187 19.34 -22.90 18.26
N ILE A 188 18.74 -21.80 18.72
CA ILE A 188 19.40 -20.51 18.87
C ILE A 188 20.55 -20.58 19.88
N MET A 189 20.31 -21.17 21.06
CA MET A 189 21.35 -21.34 22.09
C MET A 189 22.52 -22.19 21.61
N HIS A 190 22.26 -23.26 20.85
CA HIS A 190 23.31 -24.11 20.28
C HIS A 190 24.11 -23.38 19.20
N ALA A 191 23.43 -22.65 18.31
CA ALA A 191 24.07 -21.91 17.23
C ALA A 191 24.93 -20.76 17.77
N PHE A 192 24.46 -20.04 18.79
CA PHE A 192 25.22 -18.97 19.46
C PHE A 192 26.47 -19.45 20.21
N ARG A 193 26.69 -20.75 20.42
CA ARG A 193 27.97 -21.25 20.95
C ARG A 193 29.10 -21.18 19.93
N ARG A 194 28.78 -21.12 18.63
CA ARG A 194 29.75 -21.24 17.53
C ARG A 194 29.77 -20.02 16.62
N ILE A 195 28.67 -19.28 16.52
CA ILE A 195 28.47 -18.21 15.54
C ILE A 195 27.77 -17.03 16.25
N GLU A 196 28.21 -15.80 15.99
CA GLU A 196 27.62 -14.59 16.60
C GLU A 196 26.32 -14.14 15.91
N ARG A 197 26.15 -14.47 14.63
CA ARG A 197 24.99 -14.11 13.80
C ARG A 197 24.46 -15.34 13.07
N ILE A 198 23.15 -15.55 13.08
CA ILE A 198 22.51 -16.72 12.47
C ILE A 198 21.49 -16.24 11.43
N ASP A 199 21.48 -16.80 10.23
CA ASP A 199 20.45 -16.48 9.22
C ASP A 199 19.05 -16.82 9.77
N TYR A 200 18.11 -15.89 9.65
CA TYR A 200 16.73 -16.05 10.08
C TYR A 200 16.08 -17.31 9.48
N TYR A 201 16.31 -17.56 8.19
CA TYR A 201 15.69 -18.70 7.51
C TYR A 201 16.21 -20.02 8.08
N ASP A 202 17.48 -20.10 8.47
CA ASP A 202 18.05 -21.31 9.07
C ASP A 202 17.42 -21.61 10.45
N VAL A 203 17.05 -20.58 11.20
CA VAL A 203 16.38 -20.74 12.51
C VAL A 203 14.94 -21.24 12.33
N VAL A 204 14.23 -20.64 11.37
CA VAL A 204 12.79 -20.79 11.22
C VAL A 204 12.41 -22.03 10.39
N ARG A 205 13.30 -22.52 9.52
CA ARG A 205 13.02 -23.66 8.62
C ARG A 205 12.60 -24.92 9.40
N GLY A 206 11.38 -25.36 9.13
CA GLY A 206 10.79 -26.61 9.61
C GLY A 206 10.76 -27.68 8.52
N LYS A 207 10.23 -28.87 8.85
CA LYS A 207 10.01 -29.96 7.89
C LYS A 207 8.85 -29.64 6.95
N ASN A 208 7.83 -28.95 7.47
CA ASN A 208 6.62 -28.57 6.75
C ASN A 208 6.41 -27.04 6.78
N CYS A 209 5.58 -26.51 5.87
CA CYS A 209 5.21 -25.09 5.85
C CYS A 209 4.61 -24.62 7.19
N PHE A 210 3.74 -25.45 7.79
CA PHE A 210 3.14 -25.16 9.10
C PHE A 210 4.17 -25.07 10.23
N GLU A 211 5.15 -25.98 10.25
CA GLU A 211 6.22 -25.96 11.26
C GLU A 211 7.12 -24.73 11.07
N THR A 212 7.37 -24.33 9.83
CA THR A 212 8.12 -23.11 9.50
C THR A 212 7.39 -21.87 10.01
N TYR A 213 6.08 -21.77 9.78
CA TYR A 213 5.27 -20.68 10.33
C TYR A 213 5.28 -20.66 11.86
N LEU A 214 5.11 -21.82 12.49
CA LEU A 214 5.09 -21.95 13.96
C LEU A 214 6.45 -21.55 14.57
N ASN A 215 7.56 -21.90 13.93
CA ASN A 215 8.90 -21.48 14.35
C ASN A 215 9.11 -19.97 14.17
N ALA A 216 8.57 -19.37 13.10
CA ALA A 216 8.64 -17.93 12.86
C ALA A 216 7.92 -17.17 13.98
N TYR A 217 6.71 -17.64 14.31
CA TYR A 217 5.91 -17.10 15.40
C TYR A 217 6.59 -17.27 16.76
N ALA A 218 7.16 -18.45 17.03
CA ALA A 218 7.93 -18.71 18.23
C ALA A 218 9.14 -17.75 18.34
N LEU A 219 9.90 -17.55 17.27
CA LEU A 219 11.02 -16.60 17.23
C LEU A 219 10.57 -15.16 17.50
N ALA A 220 9.44 -14.73 16.94
CA ALA A 220 8.87 -13.40 17.20
C ALA A 220 8.46 -13.22 18.66
N CYS A 221 7.90 -14.26 19.30
CA CYS A 221 7.63 -14.25 20.74
C CYS A 221 8.92 -14.11 21.55
N LEU A 222 9.96 -14.89 21.22
CA LEU A 222 11.25 -14.83 21.92
C LEU A 222 11.94 -13.48 21.75
N ALA A 223 11.82 -12.85 20.58
CA ALA A 223 12.32 -11.51 20.33
C ALA A 223 11.55 -10.46 21.14
N SER A 224 10.23 -10.61 21.22
CA SER A 224 9.36 -9.74 22.02
C SER A 224 9.63 -9.86 23.53
N GLU A 225 10.05 -11.05 24.00
CA GLU A 225 10.53 -11.28 25.37
C GLU A 225 11.95 -10.75 25.61
N GLY A 226 12.63 -10.22 24.59
CA GLY A 226 14.00 -9.70 24.70
C GLY A 226 15.08 -10.78 24.82
N LYS A 227 14.75 -12.05 24.54
CA LYS A 227 15.71 -13.17 24.60
C LYS A 227 16.61 -13.26 23.36
N VAL A 228 16.18 -12.65 22.27
CA VAL A 228 16.88 -12.61 20.98
C VAL A 228 16.59 -11.28 20.29
N SER A 229 17.49 -10.82 19.42
CA SER A 229 17.25 -9.66 18.57
C SER A 229 17.30 -10.08 17.09
N ILE A 230 16.55 -9.38 16.24
CA ILE A 230 16.52 -9.62 14.79
C ILE A 230 17.02 -8.35 14.10
N THR A 231 18.04 -8.50 13.27
CA THR A 231 18.67 -7.41 12.51
C THR A 231 18.51 -7.67 11.02
N TYR A 232 18.26 -6.62 10.24
CA TYR A 232 18.21 -6.68 8.78
C TYR A 232 19.50 -6.09 8.20
N ASP A 233 20.14 -6.81 7.28
CA ASP A 233 21.30 -6.32 6.53
C ASP A 233 20.84 -5.84 5.14
N PRO A 234 20.83 -4.52 4.87
CA PRO A 234 20.40 -3.96 3.59
C PRO A 234 21.33 -4.29 2.42
N LEU A 235 22.57 -4.69 2.66
CA LEU A 235 23.54 -5.02 1.60
C LEU A 235 23.31 -6.43 1.07
N GLU A 236 22.89 -7.35 1.95
CA GLU A 236 22.64 -8.75 1.60
C GLU A 236 21.16 -9.10 1.40
N ASP A 237 20.25 -8.17 1.71
CA ASP A 237 18.79 -8.37 1.70
C ASP A 237 18.35 -9.58 2.54
N LYS A 238 18.92 -9.68 3.75
CA LYS A 238 18.74 -10.82 4.66
C LYS A 238 18.47 -10.40 6.11
N TYR A 239 17.76 -11.27 6.81
CA TYR A 239 17.50 -11.14 8.24
C TYR A 239 18.42 -12.07 9.04
N TYR A 240 18.95 -11.55 10.14
CA TYR A 240 19.84 -12.24 11.05
C TYR A 240 19.30 -12.23 12.47
N VAL A 241 19.45 -13.34 13.18
CA VAL A 241 19.17 -13.49 14.61
C VAL A 241 20.48 -13.30 15.36
N VAL A 242 20.49 -12.33 16.29
CA VAL A 242 21.67 -11.93 17.08
C VAL A 242 21.36 -11.95 18.58
N ARG A 243 22.42 -11.98 19.40
CA ARG A 243 22.25 -11.93 20.87
C ARG A 243 21.66 -10.57 21.30
N PRO A 244 20.81 -10.57 22.32
CA PRO A 244 20.31 -9.31 22.89
C PRO A 244 21.48 -8.57 23.54
N GLY A 245 21.84 -7.39 23.01
CA GLY A 245 22.87 -6.51 23.57
C GLY A 245 23.96 -6.02 22.61
N ASP A 246 24.07 -6.55 21.38
CA ASP A 246 25.01 -6.02 20.39
C ASP A 246 24.45 -4.76 19.69
N ASP A 247 24.60 -3.63 20.39
CA ASP A 247 24.92 -2.28 19.93
C ASP A 247 24.26 -1.66 18.67
N GLN A 248 23.08 -2.09 18.23
CA GLN A 248 22.30 -1.33 17.23
C GLN A 248 20.81 -1.29 17.58
N ALA A 249 20.23 -0.09 17.44
CA ALA A 249 18.89 0.33 17.84
C ALA A 249 17.83 -0.78 17.75
N TYR A 250 17.12 -0.98 18.87
CA TYR A 250 15.98 -1.87 18.96
C TYR A 250 14.91 -1.46 17.95
N TYR A 251 14.69 -2.27 16.92
CA TYR A 251 13.49 -2.19 16.10
C TYR A 251 12.61 -3.38 16.45
N SER A 252 11.53 -3.12 17.19
CA SER A 252 10.41 -4.04 17.25
C SER A 252 9.76 -4.07 15.87
N ILE A 253 10.04 -5.12 15.09
CA ILE A 253 9.37 -5.33 13.82
C ILE A 253 8.03 -5.99 14.11
N ILE A 254 6.94 -5.23 13.96
CA ILE A 254 5.61 -5.81 13.77
C ILE A 254 5.62 -6.41 12.36
N VAL A 255 5.71 -7.73 12.26
CA VAL A 255 5.55 -8.44 10.98
C VAL A 255 4.07 -8.41 10.62
N LEU A 256 3.70 -7.50 9.73
CA LEU A 256 2.38 -7.48 9.12
C LEU A 256 2.39 -8.49 7.96
N LEU A 257 1.89 -9.68 8.21
CA LEU A 257 1.78 -10.73 7.20
C LEU A 257 0.74 -10.32 6.16
N ARG A 258 1.21 -9.88 4.97
CA ARG A 258 0.40 -9.98 3.75
C ARG A 258 0.42 -11.42 3.28
N LEU A 259 -0.65 -12.15 3.57
CA LEU A 259 -0.95 -13.42 2.91
C LEU A 259 -1.47 -13.06 1.51
N ASN A 260 -0.57 -13.05 0.52
CA ASN A 260 -0.99 -13.05 -0.87
C ASN A 260 -1.50 -14.44 -1.23
N GLU A 261 -2.68 -14.43 -1.84
CA GLU A 261 -3.37 -15.51 -2.50
C GLU A 261 -2.48 -16.16 -3.57
N TYR A 262 -2.24 -17.47 -3.46
CA TYR A 262 -2.05 -18.39 -4.58
C TYR A 262 -2.55 -19.77 -4.10
N ALA A 263 -3.72 -20.18 -4.58
CA ALA A 263 -3.93 -21.29 -5.52
C ALA A 263 -3.97 -22.66 -4.79
N GLU A 264 -5.03 -23.46 -4.79
CA GLU A 264 -6.28 -23.60 -5.57
C GLU A 264 -7.42 -24.05 -4.64
#